data_AF-W0V5G1-F1
#
_entry.id   AF-W0V5G1-F1
#
_cell.length_a   1.000
_cell.length_b   1.000
_cell.length_c   1.000
_cell.angle_alpha   90.00
_cell.angle_beta   90.00
_cell.angle_gamma   90.00
#
_symmetry.space_group_name_H-M   'P 1'
#
loop_
_entity.id
_entity.type
_entity.pdbx_description
1 polymer ?
#
loop_
_entity_poly.entity_id
_entity_poly.type
_entity_poly.pdbx_seq_one_letter_code
_entity_poly.pdbx_strand_id
1 'polypeptide(L)'
;MSKLAQQNGINANMLFKWRRELRAGLFEPVAPALLPVHIQPATTRSPSPHTVEPSSMIEIILGDAIVRLHAGIDAALLQLVLQSLRP
;
A
#
# COMPACT_ATOMS: atom_id res chain seq x y z
N MET A 1 22.10 -6.89 0.35
CA MET A 1 20.83 -6.21 -0.06
C MET A 1 21.15 -5.17 -1.13
N SER A 2 20.38 -5.10 -2.22
CA SER A 2 20.65 -4.12 -3.30
C SER A 2 20.22 -2.72 -2.87
N LYS A 3 21.19 -1.84 -2.58
CA LYS A 3 20.95 -0.43 -2.13
C LYS A 3 20.08 0.35 -3.11
N LEU A 4 20.28 0.11 -4.41
CA LEU A 4 19.52 0.74 -5.50
C LEU A 4 18.02 0.37 -5.46
N ALA A 5 17.68 -0.88 -5.09
CA ALA A 5 16.29 -1.31 -5.01
C ALA A 5 15.56 -0.60 -3.87
N GLN A 6 16.21 -0.49 -2.70
CA GLN A 6 15.66 0.19 -1.53
C GLN A 6 15.46 1.69 -1.77
N GLN A 7 16.42 2.35 -2.43
CA GLN A 7 16.33 3.77 -2.78
C GLN A 7 15.15 4.09 -3.70
N ASN A 8 14.73 3.14 -4.53
CA ASN A 8 13.61 3.31 -5.47
C ASN A 8 12.31 2.65 -4.96
N GLY A 9 12.27 2.16 -3.72
CA GLY A 9 11.09 1.46 -3.18
C GLY A 9 10.74 0.14 -3.90
N ILE A 10 11.69 -0.44 -4.63
CA ILE A 10 11.49 -1.66 -5.42
C ILE A 10 11.84 -2.88 -4.54
N ASN A 11 11.01 -3.92 -4.61
CA ASN A 11 11.28 -5.19 -3.95
C ASN A 11 12.57 -5.83 -4.50
N ALA A 12 13.57 -6.01 -3.64
CA ALA A 12 14.88 -6.55 -4.04
C ALA A 12 14.80 -7.97 -4.63
N ASN A 13 13.89 -8.83 -4.16
CA ASN A 13 13.71 -10.19 -4.69
C ASN A 13 13.19 -10.17 -6.13
N MET A 14 12.32 -9.21 -6.46
CA MET A 14 11.86 -9.03 -7.84
C MET A 14 12.99 -8.61 -8.77
N LEU A 15 13.86 -7.70 -8.33
CA LEU A 15 15.01 -7.28 -9.12
C LEU A 15 15.95 -8.46 -9.45
N PHE A 16 16.19 -9.37 -8.50
CA PHE A 16 16.99 -10.57 -8.75
C PHE A 16 16.31 -11.52 -9.74
N LYS A 17 15.00 -11.73 -9.59
CA LYS A 17 14.19 -12.55 -10.49
C LYS A 17 14.25 -12.00 -11.93
N TRP A 18 13.97 -10.72 -12.11
CA TRP A 18 14.00 -10.06 -13.42
C TRP A 18 15.39 -10.07 -14.06
N ARG A 19 16.46 -9.82 -13.29
CA ARG A 19 17.84 -9.91 -13.82
C ARG A 19 18.22 -11.32 -14.26
N ARG A 20 17.65 -12.35 -13.64
CA ARG A 20 17.85 -13.75 -14.06
C ARG A 20 17.08 -14.04 -15.34
N GLU A 21 15.81 -13.66 -15.39
CA GLU A 21 14.94 -13.85 -16.56
C GLU A 21 15.46 -13.09 -17.80
N LEU A 22 16.01 -11.89 -17.61
CA LEU A 22 16.66 -11.09 -18.68
C LEU A 22 17.88 -11.79 -19.26
N ARG A 23 18.75 -12.33 -18.40
CA ARG A 23 19.91 -13.10 -18.86
C ARG A 23 19.53 -14.44 -19.49
N ALA A 24 18.38 -14.99 -19.12
CA ALA A 24 17.83 -16.20 -19.71
C ALA A 24 17.10 -15.95 -21.04
N GLY A 25 17.03 -14.70 -21.52
CA GLY A 25 16.34 -14.36 -22.77
C GLY A 25 14.82 -14.51 -22.70
N LEU A 26 14.25 -14.56 -21.50
CA LEU A 26 12.79 -14.71 -21.30
C LEU A 26 12.01 -13.41 -21.48
N PHE A 27 12.73 -12.29 -21.68
CA PHE A 27 12.13 -11.05 -22.12
C PHE A 27 12.37 -10.95 -23.62
N GLU A 28 11.28 -11.01 -24.38
CA GLU A 28 11.31 -10.63 -25.79
C GLU A 28 11.84 -9.20 -25.91
N PRO A 29 12.70 -8.90 -26.91
CA PRO A 29 13.08 -7.53 -27.22
C PRO A 29 11.86 -6.79 -27.77
N VAL A 30 10.99 -6.34 -26.87
CA VAL A 30 9.93 -5.41 -27.21
C VAL A 30 10.64 -4.08 -27.45
N ALA A 31 10.82 -3.72 -28.71
CA ALA A 31 11.19 -2.36 -29.06
C ALA A 31 10.23 -1.43 -28.31
N PRO A 32 10.74 -0.46 -27.51
CA PRO A 32 9.88 0.40 -26.73
C PRO A 32 8.94 1.15 -27.67
N ALA A 33 7.67 0.75 -27.68
CA ALA A 33 6.64 1.38 -28.47
C ALA A 33 5.98 2.47 -27.61
N LEU A 34 5.92 3.69 -28.13
CA LEU A 34 5.11 4.73 -27.52
C LEU A 34 3.65 4.37 -27.73
N LEU A 35 2.95 4.06 -26.65
CA LEU A 35 1.50 3.90 -26.68
C LEU A 35 0.85 5.28 -26.51
N PRO A 36 -0.08 5.68 -27.37
CA PRO A 36 -0.80 6.93 -27.21
C PRO A 36 -1.62 6.89 -25.92
N VAL A 37 -1.32 7.81 -25.00
CA VAL A 37 -2.07 7.99 -23.76
C VAL A 37 -3.11 9.08 -23.99
N HIS A 38 -4.39 8.72 -23.92
CA HIS A 38 -5.47 9.69 -23.98
C HIS A 38 -5.76 10.24 -22.58
N ILE A 39 -5.38 11.49 -22.33
CA ILE A 39 -5.75 12.17 -21.08
C ILE A 39 -7.22 12.57 -21.20
N GLN A 40 -8.10 11.76 -20.61
CA GLN A 40 -9.48 12.17 -20.46
C GLN A 40 -9.51 13.35 -19.47
N PRO A 41 -10.17 14.47 -19.82
CA PRO A 41 -10.41 15.52 -18.85
C PRO A 41 -11.13 14.89 -17.67
N ALA A 42 -10.68 15.19 -16.45
CA ALA A 42 -11.38 14.75 -15.27
C ALA A 42 -12.81 15.29 -15.37
N THR A 43 -13.79 14.41 -15.65
CA THR A 43 -15.16 14.73 -15.32
C THR A 43 -15.11 15.06 -13.85
N THR A 44 -15.43 16.31 -13.50
CA THR A 44 -15.79 16.66 -12.13
C THR A 44 -16.91 15.71 -11.78
N ARG A 45 -16.56 14.58 -11.16
CA ARG A 45 -17.52 13.69 -10.55
C ARG A 45 -18.13 14.59 -9.49
N SER A 46 -19.32 15.12 -9.77
CA SER A 46 -20.19 15.62 -8.72
C SER A 46 -20.08 14.58 -7.61
N PRO A 47 -19.74 14.97 -6.36
CA PRO A 47 -19.58 14.00 -5.30
C PRO A 47 -20.89 13.20 -5.28
N SER A 48 -20.84 11.99 -5.81
CA SER A 48 -21.85 10.99 -5.54
C SER A 48 -21.91 11.00 -4.02
N PRO A 49 -23.09 11.11 -3.39
CA PRO A 49 -23.16 10.91 -1.95
C PRO A 49 -22.50 9.56 -1.72
N HIS A 50 -21.28 9.59 -1.21
CA HIS A 50 -20.58 8.40 -0.85
C HIS A 50 -21.48 7.83 0.23
N THR A 51 -22.22 6.78 -0.10
CA THR A 51 -22.74 5.89 0.91
C THR A 51 -21.55 5.65 1.82
N VAL A 52 -21.68 6.08 3.08
CA VAL A 52 -20.62 6.02 4.06
C VAL A 52 -20.27 4.55 4.20
N GLU A 53 -19.28 4.11 3.44
CA GLU A 53 -18.66 2.80 3.57
C GLU A 53 -18.16 2.68 5.02
N PRO A 54 -18.29 1.48 5.61
CA PRO A 54 -18.36 1.35 7.05
C PRO A 54 -17.09 1.87 7.70
N SER A 55 -17.30 2.72 8.72
CA SER A 55 -16.36 3.14 9.76
C SER A 55 -14.97 2.50 9.62
N SER A 56 -13.98 3.28 9.17
CA SER A 56 -12.59 2.84 9.13
C SER A 56 -12.18 2.34 10.51
N MET A 57 -12.06 1.01 10.62
CA MET A 57 -11.79 0.31 11.86
C MET A 57 -10.37 -0.25 11.83
N ILE A 58 -9.58 0.03 12.86
CA ILE A 58 -8.25 -0.55 13.06
C ILE A 58 -8.35 -1.64 14.13
N GLU A 59 -7.80 -2.82 13.85
CA GLU A 59 -7.76 -3.94 14.80
C GLU A 59 -6.30 -4.21 15.21
N ILE A 60 -6.06 -4.31 16.52
CA ILE A 60 -4.74 -4.58 17.11
C ILE A 60 -4.86 -5.86 17.95
N ILE A 61 -4.02 -6.85 17.65
CA ILE A 61 -4.00 -8.14 18.34
C ILE A 61 -2.81 -8.16 19.32
N LEU A 62 -3.09 -8.41 20.60
CA LEU A 62 -2.09 -8.53 21.67
C LEU A 62 -2.29 -9.85 22.43
N GLY A 63 -1.56 -10.90 22.06
CA GLY A 63 -1.77 -12.24 22.62
C GLY A 63 -3.19 -12.74 22.32
N ASP A 64 -3.94 -13.05 23.38
CA ASP A 64 -5.35 -13.48 23.29
C ASP A 64 -6.36 -12.32 23.31
N ALA A 65 -5.88 -11.07 23.39
CA ALA A 65 -6.72 -9.87 23.38
C ALA A 65 -6.78 -9.20 22.00
N ILE A 66 -7.96 -8.67 21.67
CA ILE A 66 -8.22 -7.94 20.44
C ILE A 66 -8.76 -6.55 20.78
N VAL A 67 -8.07 -5.51 20.32
CA VAL A 67 -8.47 -4.11 20.48
C VAL A 67 -8.98 -3.59 19.14
N ARG A 68 -10.19 -3.03 19.12
CA ARG A 68 -10.84 -2.51 17.91
C ARG A 68 -11.08 -1.02 18.04
N LEU A 69 -10.63 -0.27 17.04
CA LEU A 69 -10.59 1.18 17.03
C LEU A 69 -11.41 1.74 15.87
N HIS A 70 -12.52 2.40 16.18
CA HIS A 70 -13.35 3.06 15.19
C HIS A 70 -12.77 4.40 14.71
N ALA A 71 -13.26 4.84 13.55
CA ALA A 71 -12.98 6.17 13.03
C ALA A 71 -13.33 7.26 14.07
N GLY A 72 -12.44 8.25 14.23
CA GLY A 72 -12.64 9.40 15.13
C GLY A 72 -12.06 9.24 16.54
N ILE A 73 -11.29 8.19 16.82
CA ILE A 73 -10.58 8.05 18.09
C ILE A 73 -9.43 9.07 18.19
N ASP A 74 -9.39 9.77 19.31
CA ASP A 74 -8.31 10.68 19.67
C ASP A 74 -7.01 9.92 19.98
N ALA A 75 -5.88 10.46 19.54
CA ALA A 75 -4.55 9.90 19.74
C ALA A 75 -4.21 9.76 21.24
N ALA A 76 -4.65 10.70 22.08
CA ALA A 76 -4.40 10.63 23.52
C ALA A 76 -5.12 9.45 24.19
N LEU A 77 -6.38 9.21 23.80
CA LEU A 77 -7.17 8.07 24.28
C LEU A 77 -6.57 6.75 23.80
N LEU A 78 -6.17 6.68 22.53
CA LEU A 78 -5.48 5.50 21.99
C LEU A 78 -4.18 5.21 22.73
N GLN A 79 -3.38 6.25 23.01
CA GLN A 79 -2.14 6.10 23.75
C GLN A 79 -2.39 5.59 25.18
N LEU A 80 -3.42 6.09 25.86
CA LEU A 80 -3.78 5.64 27.21
C LEU A 80 -4.21 4.17 27.23
N VAL A 81 -5.04 3.74 26.27
CA VAL A 81 -5.45 2.33 26.14
C VAL A 81 -4.24 1.43 25.85
N LEU A 82 -3.35 1.84 24.94
CA LEU A 82 -2.14 1.06 24.65
C LEU A 82 -1.18 1.01 25.84
N GLN A 83 -1.12 2.04 26.68
CA GLN A 83 -0.30 2.07 27.89
C GLN A 83 -0.85 1.14 28.98
N SER A 84 -2.16 1.06 29.16
CA SER A 84 -2.77 0.15 30.14
C SER A 84 -2.71 -1.33 29.73
N LEU A 85 -2.44 -1.61 28.45
CA LEU A 85 -2.26 -2.96 27.90
C LEU A 85 -0.79 -3.41 27.84
N ARG A 86 0.17 -2.53 28.17
CA ARG A 86 1.56 -2.95 28.35
C ARG A 86 1.69 -3.65 29.71
N PRO A 87 2.32 -4.84 29.77
CA PRO A 87 2.58 -5.52 31.04
C PRO A 87 3.55 -4.74 31.94
#